data_AF-A0A661XL07-F1
#
_entry.id   AF-A0A661XL07-F1
#
_cell.length_a   1.000
_cell.length_b   1.000
_cell.length_c   1.000
_cell.angle_alpha   90.00
_cell.angle_beta   90.00
_cell.angle_gamma   90.00
#
_symmetry.space_group_name_H-M   'P 1'
#
loop_
_entity.id
_entity.type
_entity.pdbx_description
1 polymer ?
#
loop_
_entity_poly.entity_id
_entity_poly.type
_entity_poly.pdbx_seq_one_letter_code
_entity_poly.pdbx_strand_id
1 'polypeptide(L)'
;MDVNMKKNAKIALIMALVIMLLLIWAPWMDNQAIHDRVFKEKARIDGTIDKQTGELICDYTVMWFPFGRWVVSCEGGYFVTFWGKIL
;
A
#
# COMPACT_ATOMS: atom_id res chain seq x y z
N MET A 1 29.99 31.24 -4.87
CA MET A 1 28.88 30.56 -4.16
C MET A 1 29.04 30.78 -2.67
N ASP A 2 28.08 31.41 -2.03
CA ASP A 2 28.06 31.72 -0.59
C ASP A 2 28.11 30.45 0.28
N VAL A 3 28.82 30.51 1.41
CA VAL A 3 28.96 29.40 2.38
C VAL A 3 27.59 28.96 2.91
N ASN A 4 26.66 29.89 3.11
CA ASN A 4 25.29 29.58 3.54
C ASN A 4 24.52 28.77 2.49
N MET A 5 24.73 29.06 1.21
CA MET A 5 24.04 28.37 0.11
C MET A 5 24.48 26.90 0.00
N LYS A 6 25.75 26.59 0.27
CA LYS A 6 26.27 25.21 0.32
C LYS A 6 25.69 24.41 1.51
N LYS A 7 25.49 25.05 2.66
CA LYS A 7 24.90 24.41 3.85
C LYS A 7 23.42 24.08 3.64
N ASN A 8 22.66 25.01 3.06
CA ASN A 8 21.23 24.80 2.75
C ASN A 8 21.03 23.70 1.69
N ALA A 9 21.88 23.66 0.67
CA ALA A 9 21.86 22.58 -0.33
C ALA A 9 22.15 21.20 0.28
N LYS A 10 23.10 21.10 1.21
CA LYS A 10 23.37 19.84 1.93
C LYS A 10 22.17 19.40 2.78
N ILE A 11 21.51 20.31 3.49
CA ILE A 11 20.33 20.00 4.29
C ILE A 11 19.18 19.51 3.38
N ALA A 12 18.93 20.20 2.27
CA ALA A 12 17.91 19.81 1.31
C ALA A 12 18.18 18.41 0.73
N LEU A 13 19.44 18.10 0.40
CA LEU A 13 19.85 16.78 -0.08
C LEU A 13 19.61 15.68 0.97
N ILE A 14 19.97 15.95 2.23
CA ILE A 14 19.75 15.00 3.34
C ILE A 14 18.25 14.76 3.53
N MET A 15 17.42 15.81 3.54
CA MET A 15 15.97 15.65 3.63
C MET A 15 15.40 14.84 2.47
N ALA A 16 15.85 15.11 1.23
CA ALA A 16 15.41 14.37 0.06
C ALA A 16 15.78 12.87 0.17
N LEU A 17 16.98 12.54 0.67
CA LEU A 17 17.40 11.17 0.92
C LEU A 17 16.55 10.49 2.00
N VAL A 18 16.25 11.17 3.09
CA VAL A 18 15.38 10.64 4.16
C VAL A 18 13.98 10.37 3.62
N ILE A 19 13.41 11.30 2.85
CA ILE A 19 12.10 11.11 2.21
C ILE A 19 12.14 9.90 1.28
N MET A 20 13.15 9.79 0.42
CA MET A 20 13.30 8.62 -0.47
C MET A 20 13.39 7.30 0.30
N LEU A 21 14.18 7.24 1.38
CA LEU A 21 14.29 6.04 2.21
C LEU A 21 12.95 5.66 2.85
N LEU A 22 12.18 6.65 3.33
CA LEU A 22 10.84 6.43 3.86
C LEU A 22 9.87 5.91 2.79
N LEU A 23 9.95 6.42 1.55
CA LEU A 23 9.12 5.95 0.44
C LEU A 23 9.47 4.51 0.01
N ILE A 24 10.75 4.12 0.05
CA ILE A 24 11.23 2.79 -0.34
C ILE A 24 10.87 1.73 0.71
N TRP A 25 11.01 2.07 2.00
CA TRP A 25 10.76 1.11 3.09
C TRP A 25 9.27 0.85 3.35
N ALA A 26 8.39 1.69 2.80
CA ALA A 26 7.01 1.70 3.20
C ALA A 26 6.25 0.44 2.72
N PRO A 27 5.65 -0.35 3.64
CA PRO A 27 4.99 -1.63 3.35
C PRO A 27 3.87 -1.60 2.31
N TRP A 28 3.31 -0.42 1.99
CA TRP A 28 2.29 -0.27 0.96
C TRP A 28 2.81 -0.58 -0.46
N MET A 29 4.13 -0.72 -0.62
CA MET A 29 4.72 -1.17 -1.87
C MET A 29 4.59 -2.68 -2.10
N ASP A 30 4.48 -3.48 -1.03
CA ASP A 30 4.38 -4.93 -1.13
C ASP A 30 2.93 -5.35 -1.41
N ASN A 31 2.72 -5.87 -2.61
CA ASN A 31 1.42 -6.36 -3.05
C ASN A 31 0.96 -7.55 -2.20
N GLN A 32 1.86 -8.42 -1.75
CA GLN A 32 1.50 -9.59 -0.94
C GLN A 32 1.08 -9.16 0.47
N ALA A 33 1.82 -8.23 1.09
CA ALA A 33 1.43 -7.70 2.40
C ALA A 33 0.06 -6.99 2.36
N ILE A 34 -0.23 -6.26 1.28
CA ILE A 34 -1.53 -5.62 1.08
C ILE A 34 -2.63 -6.64 0.83
N HIS A 35 -2.35 -7.62 -0.03
CA HIS A 35 -3.25 -8.74 -0.31
C HIS A 35 -3.66 -9.43 0.99
N ASP A 36 -2.70 -9.92 1.77
CA ASP A 36 -2.94 -10.71 2.98
C ASP A 36 -3.72 -9.91 4.03
N ARG A 37 -3.47 -8.60 4.11
CA ARG A 37 -4.20 -7.71 5.01
C ARG A 37 -5.65 -7.53 4.60
N VAL A 38 -5.91 -7.22 3.32
CA VAL A 38 -7.29 -7.08 2.82
C VAL A 38 -8.01 -8.41 2.92
N PHE A 39 -7.36 -9.51 2.56
CA PHE A 39 -7.90 -10.86 2.68
C PHE A 39 -8.33 -11.18 4.11
N LYS A 40 -7.46 -10.93 5.08
CA LYS A 40 -7.77 -11.17 6.50
C LYS A 40 -8.93 -10.31 7.02
N GLU A 41 -9.05 -9.06 6.57
CA GLU A 41 -10.06 -8.12 7.08
C GLU A 41 -11.41 -8.23 6.33
N LYS A 42 -11.39 -8.56 5.03
CA LYS A 42 -12.54 -8.40 4.13
C LYS A 42 -13.04 -9.70 3.49
N ALA A 43 -12.20 -10.73 3.34
CA ALA A 43 -12.56 -11.89 2.52
C ALA A 43 -13.81 -12.65 3.00
N ARG A 44 -14.07 -12.65 4.32
CA ARG A 44 -15.27 -13.27 4.91
C ARG A 44 -16.53 -12.38 4.84
N ILE A 45 -16.36 -11.09 4.60
CA ILE A 45 -17.45 -10.11 4.58
C ILE A 45 -17.98 -9.97 3.16
N ASP A 46 -17.08 -9.91 2.18
CA ASP A 46 -17.37 -9.58 0.80
C ASP A 46 -17.56 -10.79 -0.13
N GLY A 47 -17.58 -12.00 0.43
CA GLY A 47 -17.85 -13.23 -0.34
C GLY A 47 -16.66 -13.80 -1.10
N THR A 48 -15.46 -13.24 -0.93
CA THR A 48 -14.20 -13.85 -1.40
C THR A 48 -14.01 -15.26 -0.83
N ILE A 49 -14.41 -15.48 0.44
CA ILE A 49 -14.51 -16.79 1.09
C ILE A 49 -15.98 -17.16 1.29
N ASP A 50 -16.32 -18.39 0.90
CA ASP A 50 -17.63 -18.98 1.18
C ASP A 50 -17.85 -19.10 2.70
N LYS A 51 -18.96 -18.55 3.20
CA LYS A 51 -19.25 -18.52 4.64
C LYS A 51 -19.62 -19.89 5.21
N GLN A 52 -20.09 -20.82 4.37
CA GLN A 52 -20.56 -22.16 4.75
C GLN A 52 -19.45 -23.20 4.60
N THR A 53 -18.71 -23.19 3.49
CA THR A 53 -17.66 -24.18 3.19
C THR A 53 -16.27 -23.70 3.61
N GLY A 54 -16.05 -22.39 3.70
CA GLY A 54 -14.73 -21.80 3.96
C GLY A 54 -13.80 -21.84 2.75
N GLU A 55 -14.30 -22.21 1.58
CA GLU A 55 -13.52 -22.28 0.35
C GLU A 55 -13.27 -20.89 -0.24
N LEU A 56 -12.11 -20.73 -0.87
CA LEU A 56 -11.77 -19.54 -1.64
C LEU A 56 -12.53 -19.57 -2.96
N ILE A 57 -13.46 -18.64 -3.15
CA ILE A 57 -14.25 -18.53 -4.39
C ILE A 57 -13.45 -17.78 -5.45
N CYS A 58 -12.97 -16.60 -5.10
CA CYS A 58 -12.14 -15.75 -5.95
C CYS A 58 -11.10 -15.02 -5.10
N ASP A 59 -9.84 -15.02 -5.53
CA ASP A 59 -8.79 -14.33 -4.80
C ASP A 59 -8.68 -12.84 -5.16
N TYR A 60 -7.96 -12.06 -4.36
CA TYR A 60 -7.75 -10.65 -4.65
C TYR A 60 -6.60 -10.43 -5.64
N THR A 61 -6.82 -9.52 -6.58
CA THR A 61 -5.76 -8.94 -7.40
C THR A 61 -5.39 -7.56 -6.86
N VAL A 62 -4.11 -7.36 -6.57
CA VAL A 62 -3.56 -6.08 -6.11
C VAL A 62 -2.90 -5.34 -7.28
N MET A 63 -3.38 -4.13 -7.55
CA MET A 63 -2.87 -3.28 -8.62
C MET A 63 -2.37 -1.96 -8.08
N TRP A 64 -1.36 -1.39 -8.75
CA TRP A 64 -0.88 -0.06 -8.44
C TRP A 64 -1.91 1.00 -8.82
N PHE A 65 -2.12 1.98 -7.96
CA PHE A 65 -2.93 3.16 -8.23
C PHE A 65 -2.29 4.39 -7.59
N PRO A 66 -2.40 5.61 -8.15
CA PRO A 66 -1.81 6.80 -7.56
C PRO A 66 -2.16 6.92 -6.07
N PHE A 67 -1.13 7.10 -5.24
CA PHE A 67 -1.23 7.22 -3.78
C PHE A 67 -1.78 5.98 -3.04
N GLY A 68 -1.68 4.78 -3.63
CA GLY A 68 -2.10 3.56 -2.94
C GLY A 68 -2.02 2.27 -3.76
N ARG A 69 -2.92 1.34 -3.43
CA ARG A 69 -3.22 0.13 -4.18
C ARG A 69 -4.71 -0.02 -4.34
N TRP A 70 -5.12 -0.49 -5.51
CA TRP A 70 -6.47 -0.94 -5.76
C TRP A 70 -6.50 -2.46 -5.64
N VAL A 71 -7.38 -2.98 -4.80
CA VAL A 71 -7.48 -4.42 -4.49
C VAL A 71 -8.87 -4.88 -4.85
N VAL A 72 -8.97 -5.85 -5.77
CA VAL A 72 -10.26 -6.31 -6.30
C VAL A 72 -10.37 -7.82 -6.23
N SER A 73 -11.52 -8.30 -5.79
CA SER A 73 -11.99 -9.67 -5.96
C SER A 73 -13.17 -9.68 -6.95
N CYS A 74 -13.81 -10.84 -7.11
CA CYS A 74 -15.03 -10.97 -7.92
C CYS A 74 -16.21 -10.17 -7.34
N GLU A 75 -16.25 -9.98 -6.01
CA GLU A 75 -17.40 -9.41 -5.31
C GLU A 75 -17.09 -8.10 -4.56
N GLY A 76 -15.79 -7.81 -4.34
CA GLY A 76 -15.34 -6.64 -3.58
C GLY A 76 -14.25 -5.83 -4.28
N GLY A 77 -14.23 -4.53 -4.03
CA GLY A 77 -13.17 -3.61 -4.47
C GLY A 77 -12.81 -2.65 -3.35
N TYR A 78 -11.52 -2.55 -3.05
CA TYR A 78 -10.98 -1.77 -1.93
C TYR A 78 -9.82 -0.90 -2.38
N PHE A 79 -9.75 0.31 -1.81
CA PHE A 79 -8.59 1.17 -1.99
C PHE A 79 -7.74 1.19 -0.73
N VAL A 80 -6.50 0.73 -0.85
CA VAL A 80 -5.52 0.81 0.22
C VAL A 80 -4.66 2.04 0.01
N THR A 81 -4.87 3.05 0.85
CA THR A 81 -4.12 4.31 0.79
C THR A 81 -2.62 4.12 1.07
N PHE A 82 -1.82 5.12 0.71
CA PHE A 82 -0.38 5.21 1.02
C PHE A 82 -0.04 4.95 2.50
N TRP A 83 -0.95 5.32 3.42
CA TRP A 83 -0.79 5.12 4.87
C TRP A 83 -1.31 3.76 5.35
N GLY A 84 -1.67 2.85 4.43
CA GLY A 84 -2.15 1.51 4.74
C GLY A 84 -3.57 1.46 5.29
N LYS A 85 -4.36 2.53 5.16
CA LYS A 85 -5.80 2.51 5.46
C LYS A 85 -6.56 1.90 4.29
N ILE A 86 -7.43 0.91 4.57
CA ILE A 86 -8.34 0.28 3.62
C ILE A 86 -9.65 1.09 3.59
N LEU A 87 -10.07 1.52 2.40
CA LEU A 87 -11.32 2.22 2.13
C LEU A 87 -12.26 1.31 1.35
#